data_AF-A0A3M3URY8-F1
#
_entry.id   AF-A0A3M3URY8-F1
#
_cell.length_a   1.000
_cell.length_b   1.000
_cell.length_c   1.000
_cell.angle_alpha   90.00
_cell.angle_beta   90.00
_cell.angle_gamma   90.00
#
_symmetry.space_group_name_H-M   'P 1'
#
loop_
_entity.id
_entity.type
_entity.pdbx_description
1 polymer ?
#
loop_
_entity_poly.entity_id
_entity_poly.type
_entity_poly.pdbx_seq_one_letter_code
_entity_poly.pdbx_strand_id
1 'polypeptide(L)'
;MAGAWTTLIATFLLILEPAMSESVRFEDKVVIVTGAGGGLGRAHALLFAKHGARVVVNDLGGSAHGEGASASAADRVVVEIREAGGTAVANHDSVTERLSEI
;
A
#
# COMPACT_ATOMS: atom_id res chain seq x y z
N MET A 1 3.69 30.59 40.69
CA MET A 1 2.38 29.94 40.50
C MET A 1 2.21 29.26 39.13
N ALA A 2 3.24 29.16 38.27
CA ALA A 2 3.10 28.69 36.87
C ALA A 2 3.35 27.18 36.62
N GLY A 3 3.75 26.38 37.62
CA GLY A 3 4.21 24.99 37.39
C GLY A 3 3.11 23.91 37.37
N ALA A 4 1.97 24.16 38.02
CA ALA A 4 0.92 23.15 38.15
C ALA A 4 0.17 22.91 36.83
N TRP A 5 -0.03 23.96 36.03
CA TRP A 5 -0.79 23.90 34.78
C TRP A 5 -0.01 23.22 33.65
N THR A 6 1.32 23.39 33.58
CA THR A 6 2.18 22.72 32.60
C THR A 6 2.23 21.21 32.82
N THR A 7 2.25 20.79 34.09
CA THR A 7 2.27 19.37 34.46
C THR A 7 0.94 18.69 34.15
N LEU A 8 -0.19 19.37 34.37
CA LEU A 8 -1.51 18.83 34.04
C LEU A 8 -1.71 18.66 32.52
N ILE A 9 -1.26 19.62 31.72
CA ILE A 9 -1.32 19.51 30.25
C ILE A 9 -0.42 18.37 29.75
N ALA A 10 0.81 18.25 30.26
CA ALA A 10 1.73 17.17 29.87
C ALA A 10 1.19 15.78 30.24
N THR A 11 0.66 15.63 31.45
CA THR A 11 0.02 14.37 31.89
C THR A 11 -1.22 14.05 31.07
N PHE A 12 -2.05 15.05 30.74
CA PHE A 12 -3.25 14.85 29.92
C PHE A 12 -2.91 14.50 28.46
N LEU A 13 -1.84 15.08 27.90
CA LEU A 13 -1.36 14.77 26.55
C LEU A 13 -0.79 13.34 26.46
N LEU A 14 -0.01 12.91 27.46
CA LEU A 14 0.52 11.55 27.57
C LEU A 14 -0.58 10.48 27.72
N ILE A 15 -1.76 10.84 28.25
CA ILE A 15 -2.91 9.94 28.36
C ILE A 15 -3.65 9.79 27.02
N LEU A 16 -3.59 10.80 26.14
CA LEU A 16 -4.27 10.79 24.84
C LEU A 16 -3.40 10.22 23.70
N GLU A 17 -2.07 10.19 23.83
CA GLU A 17 -1.17 9.53 22.88
C GLU A 17 -1.44 8.02 22.69
N PRO A 18 -1.67 7.19 23.73
CA PRO A 18 -1.92 5.77 23.56
C PRO A 18 -3.32 5.43 22.99
N ALA A 19 -4.19 6.42 22.78
CA ALA A 19 -5.50 6.22 22.15
C ALA A 19 -5.48 6.37 20.62
N MET A 20 -4.35 6.78 20.02
CA MET A 20 -4.22 6.92 18.56
C MET A 20 -3.85 5.59 17.89
N SER A 21 -4.91 4.91 17.44
CA SER A 21 -5.04 3.73 16.57
C SER A 21 -4.28 2.47 16.96
N GLU A 22 -5.03 1.38 17.20
CA GLU A 22 -4.53 0.06 16.79
C GLU A 22 -4.04 0.16 15.34
N SER A 23 -2.77 -0.17 15.11
CA SER A 23 -2.21 -0.17 13.76
C SER A 23 -3.01 -1.15 12.91
N VAL A 24 -3.60 -0.70 11.80
CA VAL A 24 -4.30 -1.59 10.87
C VAL A 24 -3.32 -2.66 10.37
N ARG A 25 -3.69 -3.93 10.49
CA ARG A 25 -2.86 -5.10 10.19
C ARG A 25 -3.46 -5.93 9.06
N PHE A 26 -2.64 -6.33 8.10
CA PHE A 26 -3.04 -7.14 6.94
C PHE A 26 -2.21 -8.42 6.80
N GLU A 27 -1.57 -8.87 7.88
CA GLU A 27 -0.95 -10.19 7.93
C GLU A 27 -1.92 -11.28 7.48
N ASP A 28 -1.39 -12.29 6.80
CA ASP A 28 -2.13 -13.40 6.21
C ASP A 28 -3.20 -13.00 5.18
N LYS A 29 -3.30 -11.73 4.80
CA LYS A 29 -4.15 -11.29 3.68
C LYS A 29 -3.38 -11.28 2.37
N VAL A 30 -4.13 -11.51 1.29
CA VAL A 30 -3.67 -11.29 -0.09
C VAL A 30 -4.46 -10.10 -0.63
N VAL A 31 -3.76 -9.12 -1.19
CA VAL A 31 -4.36 -7.90 -1.74
C VAL A 31 -3.97 -7.78 -3.20
N ILE A 32 -4.95 -7.56 -4.07
CA ILE A 32 -4.72 -7.25 -5.47
C ILE A 32 -4.99 -5.76 -5.66
N VAL A 33 -4.02 -5.05 -6.24
CA VAL A 33 -4.17 -3.63 -6.57
C VAL A 33 -4.03 -3.47 -8.08
N THR A 34 -5.05 -2.91 -8.73
CA THR A 34 -5.04 -2.60 -10.16
C THR A 34 -4.54 -1.17 -10.40
N GLY A 35 -3.89 -0.93 -11.54
CA GLY A 35 -3.21 0.35 -11.80
C GLY A 35 -2.07 0.62 -10.81
N ALA A 36 -1.43 -0.45 -10.32
CA ALA A 36 -0.48 -0.38 -9.22
C ALA A 36 0.95 0.01 -9.64
N GLY A 37 1.20 0.19 -10.93
CA GLY A 37 2.51 0.55 -11.47
C GLY A 37 2.92 2.01 -11.21
N GLY A 38 1.99 2.86 -10.77
CA GLY A 38 2.25 4.28 -10.49
C GLY A 38 1.17 4.97 -9.65
N GLY A 39 1.37 6.26 -9.40
CA GLY A 39 0.38 7.13 -8.74
C GLY A 39 -0.17 6.57 -7.42
N LEU A 40 -1.49 6.67 -7.26
CA LEU A 40 -2.19 6.18 -6.06
C LEU A 40 -2.16 4.66 -5.95
N GLY A 41 -2.27 3.90 -7.06
CA GLY A 41 -2.23 2.44 -7.01
C GLY A 41 -0.93 1.93 -6.39
N ARG A 42 0.21 2.50 -6.81
CA ARG A 42 1.52 2.24 -6.19
C ARG A 42 1.54 2.58 -4.70
N ALA A 43 1.02 3.75 -4.31
CA ALA A 43 0.99 4.15 -2.90
C ALA A 43 0.19 3.16 -2.03
N HIS A 44 -0.95 2.68 -2.53
CA HIS A 44 -1.74 1.65 -1.84
C HIS A 44 -0.99 0.33 -1.76
N ALA A 45 -0.38 -0.15 -2.84
CA ALA A 45 0.38 -1.40 -2.86
C ALA A 45 1.51 -1.40 -1.80
N LEU A 46 2.27 -0.30 -1.73
CA LEU A 46 3.32 -0.12 -0.72
C LEU A 46 2.75 -0.05 0.70
N LEU A 47 1.62 0.65 0.90
CA LEU A 47 1.00 0.76 2.21
C LEU A 47 0.49 -0.61 2.71
N PHE A 48 -0.18 -1.39 1.86
CA PHE A 48 -0.63 -2.73 2.22
C PHE A 48 0.55 -3.65 2.55
N ALA A 49 1.61 -3.62 1.74
CA ALA A 49 2.81 -4.40 2.00
C ALA A 49 3.47 -4.02 3.33
N LYS A 50 3.57 -2.72 3.63
CA LYS A 50 4.09 -2.20 4.91
C LYS A 50 3.31 -2.72 6.13
N HIS A 51 2.02 -2.99 5.96
CA HIS A 51 1.15 -3.55 7.00
C HIS A 51 0.99 -5.08 6.92
N GLY A 52 1.90 -5.78 6.23
CA GLY A 52 2.02 -7.24 6.28
C GLY A 52 1.26 -8.02 5.20
N ALA A 53 0.62 -7.34 4.25
CA ALA A 53 -0.09 -8.02 3.16
C ALA A 53 0.85 -8.68 2.15
N ARG A 54 0.38 -9.77 1.53
CA ARG A 54 0.95 -10.31 0.28
C ARG A 54 0.27 -9.62 -0.90
N VAL A 55 1.04 -8.94 -1.75
CA VAL A 55 0.47 -8.02 -2.74
C VAL A 55 0.63 -8.54 -4.17
N VAL A 56 -0.46 -8.56 -4.94
CA VAL A 56 -0.42 -8.68 -6.40
C VAL A 56 -0.49 -7.26 -6.97
N VAL A 57 0.58 -6.86 -7.65
CA VAL A 57 0.70 -5.56 -8.32
C VAL A 57 0.24 -5.76 -9.76
N ASN A 58 -1.03 -5.43 -10.04
CA ASN A 58 -1.58 -5.48 -11.39
C ASN A 58 -1.39 -4.14 -12.10
N ASP A 59 -0.66 -4.16 -13.22
CA ASP A 59 -0.54 -3.04 -14.14
C ASP A 59 -0.09 -3.54 -15.53
N LEU A 60 -0.92 -3.30 -16.55
CA LEU A 60 -0.63 -3.59 -17.97
C LEU A 60 0.54 -2.71 -18.50
N GLY A 61 0.85 -1.62 -17.81
CA GLY A 61 1.66 -0.52 -18.31
C GLY A 61 0.87 0.38 -19.25
N GLY A 62 1.47 1.52 -19.62
CA GLY A 62 0.85 2.48 -20.54
C GLY A 62 0.50 3.82 -19.90
N SER A 63 -0.29 4.62 -20.62
CA SER A 63 -0.80 5.92 -20.16
C SER A 63 -1.85 5.75 -19.06
N ALA A 64 -2.27 6.84 -18.42
CA ALA A 64 -3.35 6.82 -17.43
C ALA A 64 -4.71 6.32 -17.99
N HIS A 65 -4.85 6.28 -19.32
CA HIS A 65 -6.01 5.71 -20.01
C HIS A 65 -5.83 4.24 -20.39
N GLY A 66 -4.73 3.61 -19.99
CA GLY A 66 -4.41 2.21 -20.34
C GLY A 66 -3.90 2.05 -21.77
N GLU A 67 -3.40 3.12 -22.40
CA GLU A 67 -2.89 3.07 -23.77
C GLU A 67 -1.40 2.74 -23.80
N GLY A 68 -1.02 1.79 -24.66
CA GLY A 68 0.35 1.28 -24.74
C GLY A 68 0.66 0.26 -23.63
N ALA A 69 1.82 -0.38 -23.71
CA ALA A 69 2.28 -1.34 -22.71
C ALA A 69 3.75 -1.08 -22.38
N SER A 70 4.02 -0.79 -21.11
CA SER A 70 5.36 -0.81 -20.54
C SER A 70 5.32 -1.68 -19.30
N ALA A 71 5.53 -2.98 -19.51
CA ALA A 71 5.42 -4.02 -18.48
C ALA A 71 6.28 -3.73 -17.22
N SER A 72 7.30 -2.88 -17.35
CA SER A 72 8.23 -2.52 -16.27
C SER A 72 7.61 -1.76 -15.08
N ALA A 73 6.38 -1.21 -15.19
CA ALA A 73 5.79 -0.43 -14.11
C ALA A 73 5.45 -1.29 -12.89
N ALA A 74 4.73 -2.39 -13.08
CA ALA A 74 4.42 -3.33 -12.01
C ALA A 74 5.69 -3.96 -11.40
N ASP A 75 6.64 -4.35 -12.25
CA ASP A 75 7.91 -4.96 -11.82
C ASP A 75 8.70 -4.07 -10.86
N ARG A 76 8.80 -2.76 -11.18
CA ARG A 76 9.51 -1.79 -10.32
C ARG A 76 8.88 -1.69 -8.93
N VAL A 77 7.55 -1.72 -8.85
CA VAL A 77 6.84 -1.66 -7.56
C VAL A 77 7.00 -2.97 -6.79
N VAL A 78 7.02 -4.12 -7.47
CA VAL A 78 7.32 -5.41 -6.83
C VAL A 78 8.73 -5.43 -6.26
N VAL A 79 9.72 -4.92 -7.00
CA VAL A 79 11.11 -4.76 -6.50
C VAL A 79 11.12 -3.91 -5.25
N GLU A 80 10.48 -2.73 -5.27
CA GLU A 80 10.43 -1.83 -4.12
C GLU A 80 9.77 -2.48 -2.88
N ILE A 81 8.66 -3.21 -3.07
CA ILE A 81 8.01 -3.94 -1.97
C ILE A 81 8.96 -4.99 -1.38
N ARG A 82 9.65 -5.75 -2.23
CA ARG A 82 10.58 -6.81 -1.80
C ARG A 82 11.81 -6.24 -1.11
N GLU A 83 12.38 -5.14 -1.61
CA GLU A 83 13.49 -4.42 -0.98
C GLU A 83 13.10 -3.85 0.39
N ALA A 84 11.83 -3.45 0.56
CA ALA A 84 11.27 -3.07 1.86
C ALA A 84 10.91 -4.26 2.77
N GLY A 85 11.20 -5.50 2.37
CA GLY A 85 10.96 -6.72 3.15
C GLY A 85 9.54 -7.30 3.03
N GLY A 86 8.71 -6.78 2.13
CA GLY A 86 7.37 -7.27 1.85
C GLY A 86 7.34 -8.42 0.84
N THR A 87 6.15 -9.00 0.63
CA THR A 87 5.91 -10.06 -0.38
C THR A 87 5.03 -9.53 -1.50
N ALA A 88 5.53 -9.55 -2.74
CA ALA A 88 4.73 -9.16 -3.89
C ALA A 88 5.05 -9.94 -5.17
N VAL A 89 4.09 -9.96 -6.10
CA VAL A 89 4.19 -10.49 -7.47
C VAL A 89 3.57 -9.51 -8.46
N ALA A 90 4.10 -9.46 -9.68
CA ALA A 90 3.56 -8.62 -10.74
C ALA A 90 2.51 -9.40 -11.54
N ASN A 91 1.47 -8.70 -11.98
CA ASN A 91 0.52 -9.17 -12.98
C ASN A 91 0.39 -8.09 -14.05
N HIS A 92 0.48 -8.48 -15.33
CA HIS A 92 0.46 -7.56 -16.46
C HIS A 92 -0.81 -7.71 -17.31
N ASP A 93 -1.83 -8.39 -16.80
CA ASP A 93 -3.06 -8.64 -17.54
C ASP A 93 -3.95 -7.39 -17.57
N SER A 94 -4.66 -7.21 -18.68
CA SER A 94 -5.66 -6.16 -18.80
C SER A 94 -6.87 -6.48 -17.92
N VAL A 95 -7.41 -5.46 -17.24
CA VAL A 95 -8.67 -5.57 -16.48
C VAL A 95 -9.91 -5.44 -17.36
N THR A 96 -9.76 -5.06 -18.62
CA THR A 96 -10.88 -4.88 -19.57
C THR A 96 -11.16 -6.11 -20.41
N GLU A 97 -10.20 -7.04 -20.47
CA GLU A 97 -10.33 -8.27 -21.22
C GLU A 97 -10.97 -9.36 -20.35
N ARG A 98 -11.86 -10.13 -20.98
CA ARG A 98 -12.45 -11.32 -20.36
C ARG A 98 -11.69 -12.53 -20.87
N LEU A 99 -11.17 -13.36 -19.96
CA LEU A 99 -10.64 -14.67 -20.33
C LEU A 99 -11.79 -15.54 -20.84
N SER A 100 -11.67 -16.04 -22.07
CA SER A 100 -12.78 -16.69 -22.78
C SER A 100 -13.05 -18.13 -22.36
N GLU A 101 -12.22 -18.74 -21.51
CA GLU A 101 -12.42 -20.13 -21.06
C GLU A 101 -11.93 -20.31 -19.61
N ILE A 102 -12.85 -20.06 -18.66
CA ILE A 102 -12.94 -20.71 -17.34
C ILE A 102 -14.42 -21.00 -17.08
#